data_AF-A0A2A2FC78-F1
#
_entry.id   AF-A0A2A2FC78-F1
#
_cell.length_a   1.000
_cell.length_b   1.000
_cell.length_c   1.000
_cell.angle_alpha   90.00
_cell.angle_beta   90.00
_cell.angle_gamma   90.00
#
_symmetry.space_group_name_H-M   'P 1'
#
loop_
_entity.id
_entity.type
_entity.pdbx_description
1 polymer ?
#
loop_
_entity_poly.entity_id
_entity_poly.type
_entity_poly.pdbx_seq_one_letter_code
_entity_poly.pdbx_strand_id
1 'polypeptide(L)'
;MDPQVKRRLLLRKFSSIEYMEECQSYFRNALDALDEALAYFEKHYSQDDWKNWHPSEWPTTWRDRAQKNMENLYISLKQGVQQYQSGDPDRLRGTCNGLTALSKDMDGMGEKWWSYVPSEYEERFIRNRKEAVQRASNIRRTIGGYWKNPDSVLKETVTGPINEQDLLRFLKPGEQV
;
A
#
# COMPACT_ATOMS: atom_id res chain seq x y z
N MET A 1 -2.67 18.00 20.82
CA MET A 1 -1.41 17.41 21.32
C MET A 1 -0.24 18.35 21.04
N ASP A 2 0.77 18.45 21.92
CA ASP A 2 2.00 19.22 21.64
C ASP A 2 2.72 18.71 20.37
N PRO A 3 3.23 19.58 19.46
CA PRO A 3 3.87 19.14 18.22
C PRO A 3 5.08 18.22 18.40
N GLN A 4 5.89 18.40 19.46
CA GLN A 4 7.03 17.50 19.73
C GLN A 4 6.54 16.13 20.19
N VAL A 5 5.52 16.09 21.05
CA VAL A 5 4.86 14.84 21.47
C VAL A 5 4.25 14.14 20.26
N LYS A 6 3.48 14.85 19.43
CA LYS A 6 2.86 14.30 18.20
C LYS A 6 3.90 13.72 17.26
N ARG A 7 4.99 14.44 17.00
CA ARG A 7 6.11 13.98 16.17
C ARG A 7 6.68 12.66 16.70
N ARG A 8 6.99 12.61 18.00
CA ARG A 8 7.56 11.43 18.65
C ARG A 8 6.64 10.21 18.52
N LEU A 9 5.34 10.39 18.76
CA LEU A 9 4.35 9.31 18.66
C LEU A 9 4.15 8.83 17.22
N LEU A 10 4.14 9.75 16.25
CA LEU A 10 4.06 9.40 14.83
C LEU A 10 5.26 8.58 14.36
N LEU A 11 6.47 8.98 14.74
CA LEU A 11 7.68 8.22 14.40
C LEU A 11 7.61 6.80 14.98
N ARG A 12 7.11 6.64 16.21
CA ARG A 12 6.91 5.32 16.82
C ARG A 12 5.85 4.49 16.11
N LYS A 13 4.71 5.10 15.77
CA LYS A 13 3.64 4.45 15.00
C LYS A 13 4.18 3.97 13.65
N PHE A 14 4.86 4.83 12.90
CA PHE A 14 5.36 4.48 11.56
C PHE A 14 6.53 3.49 11.57
N SER A 15 7.16 3.26 12.72
CA SER A 15 8.16 2.21 12.93
C SER A 15 7.63 0.99 13.70
N SER A 16 6.32 0.91 14.00
CA SER A 16 5.76 -0.20 14.76
C SER A 16 5.40 -1.39 13.86
N ILE A 17 5.48 -2.60 14.42
CA ILE A 17 5.05 -3.83 13.73
C ILE A 17 3.58 -3.75 13.34
N GLU A 18 2.73 -3.28 14.25
CA GLU A 18 1.29 -3.15 14.01
C GLU A 18 1.00 -2.30 12.75
N TYR A 19 1.72 -1.17 12.56
CA TYR A 19 1.52 -0.32 11.39
C TYR A 19 2.05 -0.96 10.09
N MET A 20 3.09 -1.79 10.19
CA MET A 20 3.59 -2.57 9.06
C MET A 20 2.63 -3.70 8.68
N GLU A 21 1.98 -4.32 9.66
CA GLU A 21 0.94 -5.33 9.46
C GLU A 21 -0.32 -4.71 8.86
N GLU A 22 -0.72 -3.51 9.29
CA GLU A 22 -1.77 -2.73 8.60
C GLU A 22 -1.41 -2.52 7.11
N CYS A 23 -0.16 -2.13 6.82
CA CYS A 23 0.31 -1.97 5.44
C CYS A 23 0.17 -3.28 4.63
N GLN A 24 0.53 -4.42 5.22
CA GLN A 24 0.36 -5.74 4.60
C GLN A 24 -1.11 -6.06 4.34
N SER A 25 -1.98 -5.81 5.32
CA SER A 25 -3.41 -6.09 5.21
C SER A 25 -4.05 -5.27 4.09
N TYR A 26 -3.80 -3.96 4.03
CA TYR A 26 -4.29 -3.13 2.92
C TYR A 26 -3.76 -3.60 1.58
N PHE A 27 -2.49 -4.01 1.49
CA PHE A 27 -1.93 -4.46 0.23
C PHE A 27 -2.51 -5.81 -0.22
N ARG A 28 -2.77 -6.75 0.71
CA ARG A 28 -3.47 -8.00 0.42
C ARG A 28 -4.92 -7.75 0.00
N ASN A 29 -5.64 -6.87 0.68
CA ASN A 29 -7.01 -6.51 0.31
C ASN A 29 -7.10 -5.89 -1.09
N ALA A 30 -6.05 -5.16 -1.53
CA ALA A 30 -5.96 -4.67 -2.90
C ALA A 30 -5.77 -5.83 -3.89
N LEU A 31 -4.86 -6.76 -3.61
CA LEU A 31 -4.69 -7.99 -4.40
C LEU A 31 -6.00 -8.80 -4.48
N ASP A 32 -6.68 -9.03 -3.36
CA ASP A 32 -7.96 -9.76 -3.33
C ASP A 32 -9.01 -9.08 -4.22
N ALA A 33 -9.13 -7.75 -4.15
CA ALA A 33 -10.06 -7.02 -5.01
C ALA A 33 -9.72 -7.13 -6.50
N LEU A 34 -8.42 -7.15 -6.86
CA LEU A 34 -7.99 -7.38 -8.23
C LEU A 34 -8.28 -8.81 -8.70
N ASP A 35 -8.00 -9.80 -7.85
CA ASP A 35 -8.25 -11.22 -8.12
C ASP A 35 -9.75 -11.46 -8.36
N GLU A 36 -10.60 -10.92 -7.48
CA GLU A 36 -12.06 -10.98 -7.59
C GLU A 36 -12.56 -10.29 -8.86
N ALA A 37 -12.02 -9.11 -9.21
CA ALA A 37 -12.40 -8.36 -10.41
C ALA A 37 -12.09 -9.14 -11.69
N LEU A 38 -10.88 -9.71 -11.78
CA LEU A 38 -10.44 -10.50 -12.93
C LEU A 38 -11.28 -11.77 -13.07
N ALA A 39 -11.57 -12.46 -11.95
CA ALA A 39 -12.44 -13.62 -11.95
C ALA A 39 -13.89 -13.27 -12.35
N TYR A 40 -14.40 -12.12 -11.90
CA TYR A 40 -15.71 -11.63 -12.33
C TYR A 40 -15.74 -11.39 -13.85
N PHE A 41 -14.76 -10.67 -14.38
CA PHE A 41 -14.65 -10.39 -15.81
C PHE A 41 -14.67 -11.70 -16.62
N GLU A 42 -13.85 -12.68 -16.25
CA GLU A 42 -13.78 -13.96 -16.97
C GLU A 42 -15.08 -14.75 -16.95
N LYS A 43 -15.79 -14.71 -15.82
CA LYS A 43 -17.04 -15.45 -15.65
C LYS A 43 -18.21 -14.80 -16.39
N HIS A 44 -18.23 -13.46 -16.46
CA HIS A 44 -19.41 -12.70 -16.88
C HIS A 44 -19.27 -12.02 -18.25
N TYR A 45 -18.06 -11.90 -18.80
CA TYR A 45 -17.82 -11.27 -20.09
C TYR A 45 -17.36 -12.28 -21.14
N SER A 46 -18.16 -12.47 -22.21
CA SER A 46 -17.93 -13.49 -23.24
C SER A 46 -16.65 -13.25 -24.03
N GLN A 47 -15.96 -14.34 -24.37
CA GLN A 47 -14.53 -14.41 -24.64
C GLN A 47 -14.00 -13.69 -25.91
N ASP A 48 -14.81 -13.05 -26.74
CA ASP A 48 -14.37 -12.64 -28.09
C ASP A 48 -14.36 -11.13 -28.36
N ASP A 49 -15.10 -10.31 -27.62
CA ASP A 49 -15.13 -8.86 -27.90
C ASP A 49 -13.91 -8.11 -27.37
N TRP A 50 -13.35 -8.57 -26.24
CA TRP A 50 -12.22 -7.88 -25.62
C TRP A 50 -10.88 -8.18 -26.30
N LYS A 51 -10.77 -9.30 -27.01
CA LYS A 51 -9.58 -9.63 -27.83
C LYS A 51 -9.36 -8.66 -28.97
N ASN A 52 -10.40 -7.92 -29.38
CA ASN A 52 -10.31 -6.85 -30.37
C ASN A 52 -9.81 -5.51 -29.78
N TRP A 53 -9.70 -5.39 -28.45
CA TRP A 53 -9.09 -4.21 -27.84
C TRP A 53 -7.58 -4.24 -28.01
N HIS A 54 -6.94 -3.10 -27.84
CA HIS A 54 -5.48 -3.06 -27.77
C HIS A 54 -4.98 -3.95 -26.61
N PRO A 55 -3.89 -4.73 -26.77
CA PRO A 55 -3.45 -5.66 -25.74
C PRO A 55 -3.21 -5.06 -24.35
N SER A 56 -2.87 -3.76 -24.27
CA SER A 56 -2.76 -3.06 -22.98
C SER A 56 -4.07 -3.06 -22.18
N GLU A 57 -5.23 -3.08 -22.86
CA GLU A 57 -6.57 -3.03 -22.27
C GLU A 57 -7.07 -4.40 -21.81
N TRP A 58 -6.33 -5.47 -22.09
CA TRP A 58 -6.78 -6.83 -21.78
C TRP A 58 -6.70 -7.11 -20.27
N PRO A 59 -7.68 -7.83 -19.70
CA PRO A 59 -7.60 -8.30 -18.32
C PRO A 59 -6.40 -9.23 -18.10
N THR A 60 -5.98 -9.98 -19.12
CA THR A 60 -4.79 -10.85 -19.07
C THR A 60 -3.51 -10.04 -18.89
N THR A 61 -3.40 -8.85 -19.50
CA THR A 61 -2.27 -7.95 -19.25
C THR A 61 -2.19 -7.53 -17.79
N TRP A 62 -3.34 -7.34 -17.14
CA TRP A 62 -3.41 -7.05 -15.70
C TRP A 62 -3.00 -8.22 -14.83
N ARG A 63 -3.46 -9.44 -15.15
CA ARG A 63 -3.04 -10.67 -14.48
C ARG A 63 -1.53 -10.92 -14.61
N ASP A 64 -1.02 -10.93 -15.83
CA ASP A 64 0.34 -11.40 -16.10
C ASP A 64 1.40 -10.40 -15.65
N ARG A 65 1.03 -9.11 -15.53
CA ARG A 65 1.94 -8.03 -15.11
C ARG A 65 1.60 -7.48 -13.73
N ALA A 66 0.48 -6.77 -13.57
CA ALA A 66 0.19 -6.06 -12.32
C ALA A 66 -0.01 -7.03 -11.16
N GLN A 67 -0.89 -8.03 -11.30
CA GLN A 67 -1.19 -8.99 -10.24
C GLN A 67 0.09 -9.75 -9.82
N LYS A 68 0.80 -10.35 -10.78
CA LYS A 68 2.07 -11.06 -10.51
C LYS A 68 3.12 -10.19 -9.81
N ASN A 69 3.29 -8.95 -10.24
CA ASN A 69 4.23 -8.02 -9.60
C ASN A 69 3.79 -7.65 -8.18
N MET A 70 2.49 -7.40 -7.98
CA MET A 70 1.92 -7.11 -6.67
C MET A 70 2.06 -8.31 -5.71
N GLU A 71 1.87 -9.54 -6.18
CA GLU A 71 2.08 -10.76 -5.38
C GLU A 71 3.54 -10.89 -4.92
N ASN A 72 4.50 -10.69 -5.82
CA ASN A 72 5.93 -10.71 -5.49
C ASN A 72 6.29 -9.62 -4.48
N LEU A 73 5.73 -8.42 -4.65
CA LEU A 73 5.88 -7.33 -3.69
C LEU A 73 5.26 -7.69 -2.33
N TYR A 74 4.11 -8.37 -2.29
CA TYR A 74 3.47 -8.76 -1.04
C TYR A 74 4.30 -9.79 -0.28
N ILE A 75 4.85 -10.79 -0.98
CA ILE A 75 5.80 -11.76 -0.40
C ILE A 75 7.02 -11.03 0.16
N SER A 76 7.59 -10.10 -0.60
CA SER A 76 8.74 -9.29 -0.18
C SER A 76 8.42 -8.39 1.01
N LEU A 77 7.17 -7.93 1.14
CA LEU A 77 6.71 -7.09 2.23
C LEU A 77 6.61 -7.91 3.52
N LYS A 78 5.98 -9.10 3.46
CA LYS A 78 5.90 -10.04 4.58
C LYS A 78 7.29 -10.41 5.10
N GLN A 79 8.20 -10.78 4.19
CA GLN A 79 9.57 -11.12 4.53
C GLN A 79 10.32 -9.92 5.11
N GLY A 80 10.11 -8.72 4.56
CA GLY A 80 10.69 -7.49 5.09
C GLY A 80 10.26 -7.20 6.53
N VAL A 81 8.99 -7.41 6.87
CA VAL A 81 8.51 -7.21 8.26
C VAL A 81 9.09 -8.24 9.22
N GLN A 82 9.19 -9.51 8.82
CA GLN A 82 9.85 -10.54 9.62
C GLN A 82 11.34 -10.23 9.87
N GLN A 83 12.05 -9.73 8.86
CA GLN A 83 13.44 -9.30 9.01
C GLN A 83 13.59 -8.07 9.90
N TYR A 84 12.66 -7.10 9.77
CA TYR A 84 12.64 -5.93 10.63
C TYR A 84 12.46 -6.30 12.12
N GLN A 85 11.61 -7.29 12.43
CA GLN A 85 11.48 -7.84 13.79
C GLN A 85 12.78 -8.45 14.32
N SER A 86 13.62 -8.96 13.42
CA SER A 86 14.95 -9.52 13.73
C SER A 86 16.06 -8.46 13.73
N GLY A 87 15.73 -7.17 13.54
CA GLY A 87 16.66 -6.04 13.57
C GLY A 87 17.27 -5.65 12.23
N ASP A 88 16.82 -6.23 11.11
CA ASP A 88 17.27 -5.86 9.75
C ASP A 88 16.17 -5.09 8.99
N PRO A 89 16.28 -3.75 8.88
CA PRO A 89 15.28 -2.92 8.22
C PRO A 89 15.43 -2.83 6.70
N ASP A 90 16.52 -3.33 6.11
CA ASP A 90 16.90 -2.94 4.75
C ASP A 90 15.94 -3.48 3.70
N ARG A 91 15.53 -4.75 3.84
CA ARG A 91 14.55 -5.35 2.95
C ARG A 91 13.19 -4.66 3.04
N LEU A 92 12.72 -4.35 4.24
CA LEU A 92 11.45 -3.65 4.42
C LEU A 92 11.45 -2.28 3.74
N ARG A 93 12.55 -1.53 3.92
CA ARG A 93 12.74 -0.23 3.27
C ARG A 93 12.74 -0.35 1.74
N GLY A 94 13.45 -1.33 1.20
CA GLY A 94 13.48 -1.63 -0.24
C GLY A 94 12.10 -1.98 -0.79
N THR A 95 11.37 -2.87 -0.11
CA THR A 95 10.02 -3.25 -0.51
C THR A 95 9.04 -2.08 -0.44
N CYS A 96 9.08 -1.28 0.63
CA CYS A 96 8.23 -0.09 0.75
C CYS A 96 8.50 0.92 -0.38
N ASN A 97 9.76 1.05 -0.82
CA ASN A 97 10.08 1.83 -2.02
C ASN A 97 9.43 1.25 -3.28
N GLY A 98 9.49 -0.07 -3.47
CA GLY A 98 8.79 -0.77 -4.56
C GLY A 98 7.28 -0.50 -4.55
N LEU A 99 6.62 -0.61 -3.39
CA LEU A 99 5.18 -0.29 -3.27
C LEU A 99 4.89 1.15 -3.69
N THR A 100 5.71 2.13 -3.28
CA THR A 100 5.52 3.52 -3.70
C THR A 100 5.75 3.76 -5.19
N ALA A 101 6.45 2.85 -5.87
CA ALA A 101 6.70 2.90 -7.31
C ALA A 101 5.68 2.09 -8.13
N LEU A 102 4.76 1.35 -7.50
CA LEU A 102 3.86 0.41 -8.17
C LEU A 102 3.02 1.04 -9.29
N SER A 103 2.67 2.34 -9.21
CA SER A 103 1.98 3.01 -10.31
C SER A 103 2.79 2.96 -11.61
N LYS A 104 4.12 3.12 -11.52
CA LYS A 104 5.02 3.09 -12.67
C LYS A 104 5.07 1.71 -13.32
N ASP A 105 4.96 0.66 -12.50
CA ASP A 105 4.95 -0.71 -13.02
C ASP A 105 3.64 -1.03 -13.78
N MET A 106 2.58 -0.29 -13.47
CA MET A 106 1.29 -0.33 -14.15
C MET A 106 1.19 0.66 -15.32
N ASP A 107 2.20 1.52 -15.54
CA ASP A 107 2.19 2.46 -16.66
C ASP A 107 2.09 1.69 -17.99
N GLY A 108 1.24 2.21 -18.89
CA GLY A 108 0.96 1.59 -20.19
C GLY A 108 0.03 0.37 -20.13
N MET A 109 -0.58 0.10 -18.97
CA MET A 109 -1.68 -0.84 -18.84
C MET A 109 -3.00 -0.07 -18.92
N GLY A 110 -3.88 -0.51 -19.80
CA GLY A 110 -5.16 0.11 -20.04
C GLY A 110 -6.22 -0.35 -19.05
N GLU A 111 -7.17 0.51 -18.73
CA GLU A 111 -8.17 0.30 -17.69
C GLU A 111 -9.55 -0.06 -18.25
N LYS A 112 -9.71 -0.19 -19.57
CA LYS A 112 -11.03 -0.41 -20.20
C LYS A 112 -11.76 -1.64 -19.66
N TRP A 113 -11.06 -2.72 -19.32
CA TRP A 113 -11.70 -3.92 -18.79
C TRP A 113 -12.41 -3.67 -17.44
N TRP A 114 -11.99 -2.69 -16.64
CA TRP A 114 -12.66 -2.32 -15.38
C TRP A 114 -14.10 -1.86 -15.60
N SER A 115 -14.43 -1.23 -16.74
CA SER A 115 -15.80 -0.79 -17.03
C SER A 115 -16.79 -1.94 -17.26
N TYR A 116 -16.30 -3.17 -17.33
CA TYR A 116 -17.11 -4.39 -17.49
C TYR A 116 -17.22 -5.20 -16.20
N VAL A 117 -16.69 -4.67 -15.10
CA VAL A 117 -16.73 -5.24 -13.76
C VAL A 117 -17.52 -4.27 -12.87
N PRO A 118 -18.32 -4.73 -11.88
CA PRO A 118 -18.98 -3.84 -10.93
C PRO A 118 -17.97 -2.88 -10.28
N SER A 119 -18.32 -1.60 -10.22
CA SER A 119 -17.38 -0.54 -9.78
C SER A 119 -16.86 -0.77 -8.35
N GLU A 120 -17.61 -1.50 -7.52
CA GLU A 120 -17.20 -1.85 -6.16
C GLU A 120 -15.85 -2.58 -6.09
N TYR A 121 -15.50 -3.38 -7.10
CA TYR A 121 -14.22 -4.08 -7.15
C TYR A 121 -13.07 -3.11 -7.42
N GLU A 122 -13.23 -2.22 -8.39
CA GLU A 122 -12.27 -1.17 -8.73
C GLU A 122 -12.08 -0.20 -7.55
N GLU A 123 -13.17 0.24 -6.94
CA GLU A 123 -13.16 1.12 -5.78
C GLU A 123 -12.43 0.50 -4.59
N ARG A 124 -12.67 -0.80 -4.32
CA ARG A 124 -11.94 -1.56 -3.30
C ARG A 124 -10.45 -1.66 -3.64
N PHE A 125 -10.10 -1.97 -4.89
CA PHE A 125 -8.73 -2.04 -5.34
C PHE A 125 -8.00 -0.71 -5.12
N ILE A 126 -8.55 0.38 -5.66
CA ILE A 126 -7.95 1.73 -5.58
C ILE A 126 -7.81 2.17 -4.13
N ARG A 127 -8.87 2.04 -3.33
CA ARG A 127 -8.87 2.46 -1.92
C ARG A 127 -7.82 1.72 -1.11
N ASN A 128 -7.81 0.39 -1.16
CA ASN A 128 -6.85 -0.42 -0.40
C ASN A 128 -5.42 -0.19 -0.87
N ARG A 129 -5.20 -0.08 -2.19
CA ARG A 129 -3.88 0.22 -2.74
C ARG A 129 -3.37 1.59 -2.28
N LYS A 130 -4.21 2.62 -2.28
CA LYS A 130 -3.85 3.97 -1.81
C LYS A 130 -3.42 3.95 -0.35
N GLU A 131 -4.17 3.26 0.51
CA GLU A 131 -3.84 3.10 1.93
C GLU A 131 -2.51 2.35 2.14
N ALA A 132 -2.27 1.28 1.39
CA ALA A 132 -1.02 0.52 1.43
C ALA A 132 0.18 1.39 1.00
N VAL A 133 0.05 2.13 -0.11
CA VAL A 133 1.11 3.02 -0.62
C VAL A 133 1.42 4.15 0.38
N GLN A 134 0.39 4.74 0.98
CA GLN A 134 0.58 5.79 1.99
C GLN A 134 1.35 5.25 3.21
N ARG A 135 0.96 4.08 3.73
CA ARG A 135 1.66 3.42 4.85
C ARG A 135 3.09 3.05 4.50
N ALA A 136 3.32 2.43 3.34
CA ALA A 136 4.66 2.12 2.84
C ALA A 136 5.53 3.38 2.74
N SER A 137 4.97 4.51 2.29
CA SER A 137 5.67 5.79 2.25
C SER A 137 6.10 6.28 3.64
N ASN A 138 5.20 6.21 4.62
CA ASN A 138 5.47 6.60 6.00
C ASN A 138 6.53 5.69 6.66
N ILE A 139 6.43 4.38 6.46
CA ILE A 139 7.39 3.38 6.93
C ILE A 139 8.77 3.67 6.34
N ARG A 140 8.86 3.80 5.00
CA ARG A 140 10.11 4.09 4.29
C ARG A 140 10.77 5.37 4.79
N ARG A 141 10.00 6.46 4.93
CA ARG A 141 10.53 7.75 5.40
C ARG A 141 11.01 7.68 6.83
N THR A 142 10.32 6.94 7.68
CA THR A 142 10.67 6.80 9.10
C THR A 142 11.90 5.93 9.30
N ILE A 143 11.89 4.70 8.78
CA ILE A 143 13.00 3.76 8.91
C ILE A 143 14.25 4.26 8.18
N GLY A 144 14.07 4.84 6.99
CA GLY A 144 15.18 5.35 6.18
C GLY A 144 15.67 6.75 6.54
N GLY A 145 15.01 7.45 7.48
CA GLY A 145 15.35 8.83 7.82
C GLY A 145 15.13 9.83 6.68
N TYR A 146 14.18 9.57 5.76
CA TYR A 146 13.95 10.37 4.55
C TYR A 146 12.86 11.45 4.71
N TRP A 147 12.53 11.84 5.94
CA TRP A 147 11.68 13.00 6.17
C TRP A 147 12.42 14.27 5.73
N LYS A 148 11.79 15.09 4.87
CA LYS A 148 12.43 16.31 4.31
C LYS A 148 12.90 17.28 5.40
N ASN A 149 12.12 17.40 6.47
CA ASN A 149 12.47 18.11 7.70
C ASN A 149 11.68 17.51 8.88
N PRO A 150 12.02 17.84 10.14
CA PRO A 150 11.34 17.30 11.31
C PRO A 150 9.82 17.55 11.36
N ASP A 151 9.34 18.61 10.71
CA ASP A 151 7.91 18.94 10.66
C ASP A 151 7.15 18.23 9.54
N SER A 152 7.84 17.60 8.60
CA SER A 152 7.20 16.92 7.47
C SER A 152 6.31 15.75 7.92
N VAL A 153 6.67 15.10 9.02
CA VAL A 153 5.88 14.04 9.63
C VAL A 153 4.59 14.57 10.29
N LEU A 154 4.50 15.87 10.59
CA LEU A 154 3.30 16.48 11.18
C LEU A 154 2.25 16.88 10.12
N LYS A 155 2.61 16.83 8.84
CA LYS A 155 1.75 17.28 7.74
C LYS A 155 0.89 16.12 7.25
N GLU A 156 -0.42 16.18 7.49
CA GLU A 156 -1.35 15.13 7.03
C GLU A 156 -1.47 15.05 5.51
N THR A 157 -1.11 16.12 4.79
CA THR A 157 -0.92 16.09 3.33
C THR A 157 0.26 15.20 2.90
N VAL A 158 1.14 14.82 3.82
CA VAL A 158 2.29 13.93 3.60
C VAL A 158 2.06 12.55 4.22
N THR A 159 1.51 12.49 5.43
CA THR A 159 1.32 11.24 6.19
C THR A 159 -0.01 10.54 5.93
N GLY A 160 -0.96 11.22 5.30
CA GLY A 160 -2.37 10.86 5.38
C GLY A 160 -2.99 11.32 6.71
N PRO A 161 -4.32 11.16 6.86
CA PRO A 161 -5.05 11.55 8.05
C PRO A 161 -4.53 10.87 9.32
N ILE A 162 -4.43 11.61 10.42
CA ILE A 162 -3.93 11.09 11.70
C ILE A 162 -5.02 11.14 12.76
N ASN A 163 -5.33 9.97 13.32
CA ASN A 163 -6.17 9.90 14.51
C ASN A 163 -5.30 10.14 15.76
N GLU A 164 -5.39 11.32 16.37
CA GLU A 164 -4.62 11.65 17.58
C GLU A 164 -4.94 10.75 18.77
N GLN A 165 -6.16 10.19 18.84
CA GLN A 165 -6.53 9.25 19.89
C GLN A 165 -5.79 7.92 19.73
N ASP A 166 -5.61 7.45 18.49
CA ASP A 166 -4.83 6.24 18.21
C ASP A 166 -3.34 6.44 18.51
N LEU A 167 -2.81 7.67 18.35
CA LEU A 167 -1.42 7.97 18.71
C LEU A 167 -1.10 7.72 20.18
N LEU A 168 -2.07 7.84 21.08
CA LEU A 168 -1.88 7.64 22.52
C LEU A 168 -1.44 6.21 22.84
N ARG A 169 -1.74 5.23 21.98
CA ARG A 169 -1.28 3.84 22.12
C ARG A 169 0.24 3.69 22.02
N PHE A 170 0.92 4.68 21.45
CA PHE A 170 2.38 4.67 21.26
C PHE A 170 3.15 5.43 22.35
N LEU A 171 2.48 5.87 23.41
CA LEU A 171 3.12 6.38 24.62
C LEU A 171 3.90 5.26 25.31
N LYS A 172 5.10 5.58 25.79
CA LYS A 172 5.84 4.67 26.67
C LYS A 172 5.29 4.80 28.10
N PRO A 173 5.46 3.77 28.95
CA PRO A 173 5.12 3.87 30.37
C PRO A 173 5.73 5.12 31.00
N GLY A 174 4.89 5.95 31.64
CA GLY A 174 5.30 7.19 32.30
C GLY A 174 5.31 8.45 31.42
N GLU A 175 5.04 8.35 30.12
CA GLU A 175 4.89 9.54 29.27
C GLU A 175 3.48 10.15 29.37
N GLN A 176 3.41 11.49 29.28
CA GLN A 176 2.17 12.26 29.23
C GLN A 176 2.13 13.11 27.95
N VAL A 177 0.92 13.54 27.59
CA VAL A 177 0.59 14.28 26.36
C VAL A 177 0.77 15.78 26.53
#